data_AF-A0A4R4SAB5-F1
#
_entry.id   AF-A0A4R4SAB5-F1
#
_cell.length_a   1.000
_cell.length_b   1.000
_cell.length_c   1.000
_cell.angle_alpha   90.00
_cell.angle_beta   90.00
_cell.angle_gamma   90.00
#
_symmetry.space_group_name_H-M   'P 1'
#
loop_
_entity.id
_entity.type
_entity.pdbx_description
1 polymer ?
#
loop_
_entity_poly.entity_id
_entity_poly.type
_entity_poly.pdbx_seq_one_letter_code
_entity_poly.pdbx_strand_id
1 'polypeptide(L)'
;MPRTHIRDPHRQLGDRDVWLANVTIIDPATGRAEPGRSVQVEPTGVVVDGWPPDAPAGEVFDADGHSLTLTTVPPRVAAIADALQAAIVTGDLDTVERLYAEDIVIWHSYDRVEQGKTEGLATISAIQKDFEDFRAVDVRRDYLPDGYVQRTVFEGITRTSEPFSADAMMRVWTDGGQITRIEEYSAGDL
;
A
#
# COMPACT_ATOMS: atom_id res chain seq x y z
N MET A 1 43.96 28.16 6.12
CA MET A 1 42.51 28.44 6.01
C MET A 1 41.79 27.10 5.91
N PRO A 2 40.85 26.76 6.81
CA PRO A 2 40.04 25.56 6.65
C PRO A 2 38.86 25.89 5.73
N ARG A 3 38.66 25.08 4.69
CA ARG A 3 37.44 25.14 3.85
C ARG A 3 36.33 24.42 4.61
N THR A 4 35.30 25.18 4.96
CA THR A 4 34.02 24.66 5.45
C THR A 4 33.40 23.79 4.37
N HIS A 5 33.31 22.48 4.59
CA HIS A 5 32.42 21.63 3.80
C HIS A 5 31.00 21.87 4.33
N ILE A 6 30.22 22.59 3.53
CA ILE A 6 28.76 22.66 3.64
C ILE A 6 28.25 21.22 3.46
N ARG A 7 27.49 20.71 4.44
CA ARG A 7 26.75 19.46 4.31
C ARG A 7 25.67 19.67 3.24
N ASP A 8 25.75 18.89 2.18
CA ASP A 8 24.72 18.78 1.16
C ASP A 8 23.49 18.06 1.77
N PRO A 9 22.29 18.67 1.79
CA PRO A 9 21.08 18.06 2.33
C PRO A 9 20.42 17.07 1.35
N HIS A 10 20.98 16.86 0.15
CA HIS A 10 20.51 15.86 -0.81
C HIS A 10 21.50 14.71 -0.93
N ARG A 11 21.74 13.98 0.17
CA ARG A 11 22.39 12.68 0.08
C ARG A 11 21.42 11.72 -0.59
N GLN A 12 21.56 11.56 -1.90
CA GLN A 12 20.96 10.46 -2.66
C GLN A 12 21.17 9.15 -1.89
N LEU A 13 20.07 8.49 -1.54
CA LEU A 13 20.08 7.06 -1.24
C LEU A 13 20.61 6.39 -2.51
N GLY A 14 21.87 5.97 -2.49
CA GLY A 14 22.48 5.29 -3.63
C GLY A 14 21.72 4.01 -3.97
N ASP A 15 21.70 3.66 -5.25
CA ASP A 15 21.27 2.35 -5.76
C ASP A 15 21.83 1.25 -4.86
N ARG A 16 20.98 0.62 -4.06
CA ARG A 16 21.33 -0.50 -3.20
C ARG A 16 20.40 -1.65 -3.50
N ASP A 17 20.90 -2.55 -4.31
CA ASP A 17 20.25 -3.78 -4.70
C ASP A 17 20.10 -4.70 -3.47
N VAL A 18 18.88 -5.13 -3.14
CA VAL A 18 18.62 -6.16 -2.12
C VAL A 18 18.36 -7.48 -2.84
N TRP A 19 18.82 -8.60 -2.31
CA TRP A 19 18.68 -9.91 -2.95
C TRP A 19 18.03 -10.93 -2.00
N LEU A 20 17.07 -11.69 -2.50
CA LEU A 20 16.42 -12.81 -1.82
C LEU A 20 16.89 -14.13 -2.45
N ALA A 21 17.22 -15.13 -1.65
CA ALA A 21 17.63 -16.47 -2.13
C ALA A 21 16.62 -17.54 -1.69
N ASN A 22 16.57 -18.66 -2.41
CA ASN A 22 15.65 -19.78 -2.16
C ASN A 22 14.17 -19.37 -2.13
N VAL A 23 13.79 -18.37 -2.93
CA VAL A 23 12.40 -17.94 -3.02
C VAL A 23 11.62 -18.86 -3.96
N THR A 24 10.32 -19.00 -3.69
CA THR A 24 9.36 -19.59 -4.64
C THR A 24 8.65 -18.45 -5.35
N ILE A 25 8.89 -18.33 -6.65
CA ILE A 25 8.22 -17.35 -7.50
C ILE A 25 6.92 -17.98 -8.01
N ILE A 26 5.81 -17.27 -7.91
CA ILE A 26 4.52 -17.70 -8.48
C ILE A 26 4.24 -16.80 -9.69
N ASP A 27 4.09 -17.41 -10.86
CA ASP A 27 3.64 -16.69 -12.05
C ASP A 27 2.19 -16.21 -11.83
N PRO A 28 1.93 -14.88 -11.83
CA PRO A 28 0.60 -14.36 -11.57
C PRO A 28 -0.43 -14.70 -12.67
N ALA A 29 0.01 -14.97 -13.91
CA ALA A 29 -0.88 -15.31 -15.02
C ALA A 29 -1.29 -16.78 -15.02
N THR A 30 -0.42 -17.67 -14.54
CA THR A 30 -0.62 -19.13 -14.63
C THR A 30 -0.75 -19.83 -13.28
N GLY A 31 -0.38 -19.16 -12.17
CA GLY A 31 -0.35 -19.72 -10.82
C GLY A 31 0.75 -20.76 -10.60
N ARG A 32 1.66 -20.94 -11.57
CA ARG A 32 2.74 -21.94 -11.49
C ARG A 32 3.84 -21.48 -10.55
N ALA A 33 4.26 -22.37 -9.65
CA ALA A 33 5.36 -22.13 -8.72
C ALA A 33 6.71 -22.58 -9.31
N GLU A 34 7.73 -21.73 -9.19
CA GLU A 34 9.12 -22.01 -9.51
C GLU A 34 10.00 -21.85 -8.26
N PRO A 35 10.37 -22.95 -7.60
CA PRO A 35 11.17 -22.90 -6.37
C PRO A 35 12.67 -22.69 -6.66
N GLY A 36 13.39 -22.13 -5.68
CA GLY A 36 14.85 -22.10 -5.67
C GLY A 36 15.47 -20.97 -6.49
N ARG A 37 14.75 -19.87 -6.69
CA ARG A 37 15.25 -18.69 -7.43
C ARG A 37 15.94 -17.69 -6.49
N SER A 38 16.78 -16.85 -7.08
CA SER A 38 17.29 -15.63 -6.45
C SER A 38 16.65 -14.43 -7.12
N VAL A 39 16.20 -13.45 -6.33
CA VAL A 39 15.45 -12.29 -6.84
C VAL A 39 16.05 -11.02 -6.23
N GLN A 40 16.43 -10.07 -7.08
CA GLN A 40 16.67 -8.72 -6.63
C GLN A 40 15.34 -8.09 -6.25
N VAL A 41 15.25 -7.50 -5.05
CA VAL A 41 14.11 -6.72 -4.62
C VAL A 41 14.56 -5.28 -4.42
N GLU A 42 14.05 -4.36 -5.23
CA GLU A 42 14.06 -2.97 -4.82
C GLU A 42 13.10 -2.81 -3.62
N PRO A 43 13.38 -1.91 -2.66
CA PRO A 43 12.47 -1.64 -1.53
C PRO A 43 11.01 -1.28 -1.92
N THR A 44 10.69 -1.14 -3.21
CA THR A 44 9.31 -1.02 -3.72
C THR A 44 8.99 -1.91 -4.95
N GLY A 45 9.71 -3.02 -5.14
CA GLY A 45 9.21 -4.17 -5.92
C GLY A 45 9.42 -4.12 -7.44
N VAL A 46 10.60 -4.57 -7.90
CA VAL A 46 10.83 -5.09 -9.25
C VAL A 46 11.62 -6.39 -9.10
N VAL A 47 11.15 -7.49 -9.72
CA VAL A 47 11.88 -8.76 -9.81
C VAL A 47 12.87 -8.64 -10.96
N VAL A 48 14.17 -8.70 -10.67
CA VAL A 48 15.22 -8.81 -11.68
C VAL A 48 15.96 -10.14 -11.47
N ASP A 49 16.06 -10.94 -12.53
CA ASP A 49 16.76 -12.23 -12.52
C ASP A 49 18.29 -12.00 -12.42
N GLY A 50 18.92 -12.45 -11.34
CA GLY A 50 20.36 -12.27 -11.12
C GLY A 50 20.89 -12.84 -9.79
N TRP A 51 22.16 -12.58 -9.51
CA TRP A 51 23.09 -13.37 -8.67
C TRP A 51 23.53 -12.60 -7.39
N PRO A 52 23.78 -13.28 -6.23
CA PRO A 52 25.14 -13.74 -5.88
C PRO A 52 25.26 -15.26 -5.57
N PRO A 53 26.48 -15.83 -5.57
CA PRO A 53 26.74 -17.28 -5.47
C PRO A 53 26.48 -17.88 -4.08
N ASP A 54 26.61 -17.06 -3.04
CA ASP A 54 26.92 -17.53 -1.69
C ASP A 54 25.98 -16.95 -0.62
N ALA A 55 24.75 -16.60 -0.99
CA ALA A 55 23.75 -16.15 -0.02
C ALA A 55 23.39 -17.30 0.93
N PRO A 56 23.53 -17.14 2.26
CA PRO A 56 23.13 -18.16 3.22
C PRO A 56 21.64 -18.47 3.09
N ALA A 57 21.27 -19.74 3.22
CA ALA A 57 19.89 -20.16 3.06
C ALA A 57 18.99 -19.57 4.17
N GLY A 58 18.01 -18.77 3.77
CA GLY A 58 16.85 -18.42 4.61
C GLY A 58 16.97 -17.16 5.47
N GLU A 59 18.08 -16.45 5.44
CA GLU A 59 18.23 -15.15 6.12
C GLU A 59 18.50 -14.06 5.08
N VAL A 60 17.73 -12.97 5.18
CA VAL A 60 17.94 -11.79 4.33
C VAL A 60 18.81 -10.83 5.10
N PHE A 61 19.76 -10.21 4.41
CA PHE A 61 20.64 -9.21 4.99
C PHE A 61 20.62 -7.95 4.12
N ASP A 62 20.74 -6.78 4.74
CA ASP A 62 21.05 -5.56 4.01
C ASP A 62 22.54 -5.52 3.60
N ALA A 63 22.92 -4.49 2.83
CA ALA A 63 24.31 -4.30 2.39
C ALA A 63 25.30 -4.03 3.54
N ASP A 64 24.80 -3.74 4.74
CA ASP A 64 25.58 -3.47 5.95
C ASP A 64 25.64 -4.72 6.87
N GLY A 65 25.03 -5.83 6.46
CA GLY A 65 25.03 -7.11 7.18
C GLY A 65 23.98 -7.23 8.27
N HIS A 66 22.98 -6.34 8.31
CA HIS A 66 21.86 -6.45 9.25
C HIS A 66 20.84 -7.46 8.76
N SER A 67 20.41 -8.36 9.65
CA SER A 67 19.35 -9.32 9.36
C SER A 67 18.01 -8.60 9.13
N LEU A 68 17.33 -8.95 8.04
CA LEU A 68 16.03 -8.45 7.64
C LEU A 68 15.01 -9.58 7.74
N THR A 69 13.84 -9.27 8.29
CA THR A 69 12.70 -10.19 8.33
C THR A 69 11.91 -10.10 7.03
N LEU A 70 11.79 -11.22 6.31
CA LEU A 70 10.84 -11.34 5.21
C LEU A 70 9.46 -11.69 5.76
N THR A 71 8.48 -10.86 5.44
CA THR A 71 7.07 -11.17 5.65
C THR A 71 6.46 -11.52 4.30
N THR A 72 6.04 -12.78 4.13
CA THR A 72 5.26 -13.17 2.95
C THR A 72 3.88 -12.51 3.06
N VAL A 73 3.54 -11.68 2.08
CA VAL A 73 2.19 -11.14 1.94
C VAL A 73 1.31 -12.22 1.33
N PRO A 74 0.20 -12.61 1.95
CA PRO A 74 -0.75 -13.49 1.28
C PRO A 74 -1.23 -12.77 0.00
N PRO A 75 -1.16 -13.38 -1.19
CA PRO A 75 -1.61 -12.76 -2.44
C PRO A 75 -3.03 -12.18 -2.38
N ARG A 76 -3.85 -12.73 -1.47
CA ARG A 76 -5.20 -12.27 -1.17
C ARG A 76 -5.27 -10.86 -0.58
N VAL A 77 -4.34 -10.45 0.29
CA VAL A 77 -4.36 -9.12 0.92
C VAL A 77 -4.02 -8.03 -0.10
N ALA A 78 -3.03 -8.29 -0.96
CA ALA A 78 -2.69 -7.40 -2.07
C ALA A 78 -3.88 -7.20 -3.02
N ALA A 79 -4.55 -8.29 -3.39
CA ALA A 79 -5.75 -8.23 -4.24
C ALA A 79 -6.91 -7.44 -3.58
N ILE A 80 -7.12 -7.58 -2.27
CA ILE A 80 -8.10 -6.77 -1.52
C ILE A 80 -7.73 -5.29 -1.56
N ALA A 81 -6.46 -4.95 -1.38
CA ALA A 81 -6.00 -3.57 -1.39
C ALA A 81 -6.19 -2.90 -2.77
N ASP A 82 -5.84 -3.61 -3.85
CA ASP A 82 -6.07 -3.15 -5.23
C ASP A 82 -7.57 -2.94 -5.51
N ALA A 83 -8.38 -3.94 -5.15
CA ALA A 83 -9.83 -3.88 -5.38
C ALA A 83 -10.49 -2.75 -4.59
N LEU A 84 -10.13 -2.56 -3.31
CA LEU A 84 -10.67 -1.49 -2.48
C LEU A 84 -10.30 -0.11 -3.06
N GLN A 85 -9.02 0.12 -3.37
CA GLN A 85 -8.56 1.40 -3.91
C GLN A 85 -9.27 1.75 -5.23
N ALA A 86 -9.36 0.78 -6.15
CA ALA A 86 -10.06 0.97 -7.41
C ALA A 86 -11.55 1.27 -7.18
N ALA A 87 -12.20 0.56 -6.26
CA ALA A 87 -13.61 0.75 -5.96
C ALA A 87 -13.91 2.10 -5.31
N ILE A 88 -13.04 2.60 -4.42
CA ILE A 88 -13.16 3.95 -3.85
C ILE A 88 -13.08 5.02 -4.95
N VAL A 89 -12.07 4.91 -5.82
CA VAL A 89 -11.83 5.90 -6.90
C VAL A 89 -12.95 5.90 -7.93
N THR A 90 -13.50 4.73 -8.26
CA THR A 90 -14.56 4.58 -9.29
C THR A 90 -15.97 4.64 -8.73
N GLY A 91 -16.14 4.62 -7.41
CA GLY A 91 -17.45 4.54 -6.76
C GLY A 91 -18.15 3.19 -6.92
N ASP A 92 -17.42 2.10 -7.11
CA ASP A 92 -17.98 0.75 -7.24
C ASP A 92 -18.46 0.23 -5.87
N LEU A 93 -19.67 0.63 -5.50
CA LEU A 93 -20.29 0.25 -4.23
C LEU A 93 -20.48 -1.25 -4.08
N ASP A 94 -20.76 -1.97 -5.16
CA ASP A 94 -20.94 -3.42 -5.14
C ASP A 94 -19.64 -4.13 -4.75
N THR A 95 -18.50 -3.63 -5.25
CA THR A 95 -17.18 -4.15 -4.86
C THR A 95 -16.87 -3.81 -3.41
N VAL A 96 -17.09 -2.57 -2.97
CA VAL A 96 -16.88 -2.17 -1.56
C VAL A 96 -17.74 -3.04 -0.62
N GLU A 97 -19.02 -3.25 -0.96
CA GLU A 97 -19.94 -4.03 -0.16
C GLU A 97 -19.50 -5.49 0.00
N ARG A 98 -18.97 -6.10 -1.07
CA ARG A 98 -18.42 -7.47 -1.03
C ARG A 98 -17.14 -7.56 -0.20
N LEU A 99 -16.29 -6.54 -0.26
CA LEU A 99 -15.03 -6.52 0.47
C LEU A 99 -15.23 -6.28 1.97
N TYR A 100 -16.25 -5.51 2.36
CA TYR A 100 -16.53 -5.20 3.76
C TYR A 100 -17.15 -6.40 4.49
N ALA A 101 -16.60 -6.72 5.66
CA ALA A 101 -17.26 -7.55 6.64
C ALA A 101 -18.59 -6.89 7.07
N GLU A 102 -19.54 -7.70 7.52
CA GLU A 102 -20.85 -7.18 7.91
C GLU A 102 -20.77 -6.24 9.13
N ASP A 103 -19.83 -6.51 10.02
CA ASP A 103 -19.54 -5.76 11.25
C ASP A 103 -18.33 -4.83 11.12
N ILE A 104 -17.97 -4.43 9.89
CA ILE A 104 -16.85 -3.51 9.66
C ILE A 104 -16.99 -2.22 10.48
N VAL A 105 -15.87 -1.77 11.04
CA VAL A 105 -15.77 -0.45 11.68
C VAL A 105 -14.80 0.44 10.90
N ILE A 106 -15.26 1.62 10.51
CA ILE A 106 -14.49 2.61 9.76
C ILE A 106 -14.37 3.85 10.64
N TRP A 107 -13.15 4.30 10.90
CA TRP A 107 -12.90 5.50 11.70
C TRP A 107 -12.12 6.53 10.88
N HIS A 108 -12.52 7.80 10.93
CA HIS A 108 -11.79 8.89 10.29
C HIS A 108 -11.18 9.84 11.32
N SER A 109 -9.97 10.33 11.05
CA SER A 109 -9.27 11.23 11.96
C SER A 109 -9.91 12.63 12.06
N TYR A 110 -10.57 13.09 11.00
CA TYR A 110 -11.08 14.46 10.89
C TYR A 110 -12.39 14.65 11.68
N ASP A 111 -13.32 13.68 11.66
CA ASP A 111 -14.58 13.73 12.41
C ASP A 111 -14.51 12.95 13.73
N ARG A 112 -13.55 12.02 13.84
CA ARG A 112 -13.33 11.11 14.98
C ARG A 112 -14.50 10.17 15.24
N VAL A 113 -15.33 9.92 14.23
CA VAL A 113 -16.54 9.08 14.33
C VAL A 113 -16.23 7.69 13.79
N GLU A 114 -16.76 6.67 14.48
CA GLU A 114 -16.83 5.31 13.95
C GLU A 114 -18.11 5.12 13.15
N GLN A 115 -17.97 4.55 11.95
CA GLN A 115 -19.00 4.29 10.97
C GLN A 115 -19.06 2.79 10.70
N GLY A 116 -20.27 2.26 10.52
CA GLY A 116 -20.51 0.91 10.04
C GLY A 116 -20.57 0.84 8.51
N LYS A 117 -20.86 -0.36 8.00
CA LYS A 117 -20.92 -0.68 6.56
C LYS A 117 -21.78 0.29 5.75
N THR A 118 -23.00 0.57 6.22
CA THR A 118 -23.96 1.44 5.52
C THR A 118 -23.45 2.87 5.39
N GLU A 119 -22.87 3.41 6.46
CA GLU A 119 -22.32 4.78 6.46
C GLU A 119 -21.07 4.87 5.58
N GLY A 120 -20.20 3.86 5.63
CA GLY A 120 -19.03 3.78 4.75
C GLY A 120 -19.41 3.77 3.27
N LEU A 121 -20.41 2.98 2.87
CA LEU A 121 -20.91 2.98 1.48
C LEU A 121 -21.52 4.33 1.08
N ALA A 122 -22.19 5.02 2.01
CA ALA A 122 -22.71 6.36 1.77
C ALA A 122 -21.57 7.38 1.54
N THR A 123 -20.47 7.29 2.29
CA THR A 123 -19.27 8.11 2.12
C THR A 123 -18.66 7.91 0.72
N ILE A 124 -18.49 6.66 0.26
CA ILE A 124 -17.99 6.38 -1.10
C ILE A 124 -18.93 6.94 -2.18
N SER A 125 -20.25 6.82 -1.97
CA SER A 125 -21.23 7.42 -2.88
C SER A 125 -21.16 8.95 -2.92
N ALA A 126 -20.82 9.60 -1.80
CA ALA A 126 -20.70 11.05 -1.72
C ALA A 126 -19.49 11.57 -2.50
N ILE A 127 -18.34 10.89 -2.41
CA ILE A 127 -17.12 11.24 -3.16
C ILE A 127 -17.41 11.44 -4.66
N GLN A 128 -18.14 10.50 -5.27
CA GLN A 128 -18.48 10.56 -6.70
C GLN A 128 -19.48 11.68 -7.07
N LYS A 129 -20.21 12.21 -6.09
CA LYS A 129 -21.15 13.34 -6.28
C LYS A 129 -20.47 14.69 -6.11
N ASP A 130 -19.39 14.71 -5.32
CA ASP A 130 -18.73 15.92 -4.85
C ASP A 130 -17.46 16.25 -5.64
N PHE A 131 -16.86 15.24 -6.29
CA PHE A 131 -15.63 15.39 -7.06
C PHE A 131 -15.77 14.90 -8.51
N GLU A 132 -15.20 15.67 -9.43
CA GLU A 132 -14.86 15.26 -10.80
C GLU A 132 -13.38 14.84 -10.86
N ASP A 133 -13.04 13.88 -11.74
CA ASP A 133 -11.67 13.37 -11.92
C ASP A 133 -11.00 12.92 -10.61
N PHE A 134 -11.79 12.35 -9.69
CA PHE A 134 -11.29 11.85 -8.41
C PHE A 134 -10.34 10.68 -8.64
N ARG A 135 -9.14 10.74 -8.07
CA ARG A 135 -8.08 9.74 -8.28
C ARG A 135 -7.17 9.60 -7.07
N ALA A 136 -6.53 8.45 -6.97
CA ALA A 136 -5.47 8.20 -6.01
C ALA A 136 -4.11 8.23 -6.72
N VAL A 137 -3.17 8.99 -6.18
CA VAL A 137 -1.78 9.09 -6.65
C VAL A 137 -0.82 8.82 -5.50
N ASP A 138 0.44 8.51 -5.85
CA ASP A 138 1.49 8.18 -4.87
C ASP A 138 1.10 7.08 -3.88
N VAL A 139 0.40 6.05 -4.38
CA VAL A 139 -0.06 4.91 -3.57
C VAL A 139 1.13 4.06 -3.15
N ARG A 140 1.33 3.92 -1.83
CA ARG A 140 2.39 3.09 -1.22
C ARG A 140 1.79 2.21 -0.15
N ARG A 141 2.16 0.93 -0.11
CA ARG A 141 1.58 -0.03 0.85
C ARG A 141 2.64 -0.77 1.64
N ASP A 142 2.39 -0.88 2.95
CA ASP A 142 3.11 -1.78 3.84
C ASP A 142 2.14 -2.90 4.24
N TYR A 143 2.42 -4.13 3.82
CA TYR A 143 1.57 -5.28 4.13
C TYR A 143 1.92 -5.89 5.49
N LEU A 144 0.90 -6.35 6.20
CA LEU A 144 0.97 -6.85 7.56
C LEU A 144 0.27 -8.22 7.66
N PRO A 145 0.59 -9.03 8.69
CA PRO A 145 -0.09 -10.32 8.88
C PRO A 145 -1.61 -10.23 8.99
N ASP A 146 -2.12 -9.09 9.48
CA ASP A 146 -3.54 -8.82 9.73
C ASP A 146 -4.15 -7.81 8.75
N GLY A 147 -3.45 -7.45 7.66
CA GLY A 147 -3.95 -6.51 6.67
C GLY A 147 -2.86 -5.67 6.03
N TYR A 148 -3.04 -4.35 5.93
CA TYR A 148 -2.06 -3.45 5.33
C TYR A 148 -2.22 -2.00 5.81
N VAL A 149 -1.16 -1.22 5.66
CA VAL A 149 -1.20 0.25 5.70
C VAL A 149 -1.04 0.75 4.27
N GLN A 150 -1.86 1.70 3.86
CA GLN A 150 -1.72 2.42 2.61
C GLN A 150 -1.51 3.90 2.89
N ARG A 151 -0.54 4.51 2.21
CA ARG A 151 -0.38 5.95 2.10
C ARG A 151 -0.71 6.34 0.66
N THR A 152 -1.48 7.41 0.48
CA THR A 152 -1.91 7.88 -0.83
C THR A 152 -2.19 9.37 -0.76
N VAL A 153 -2.15 10.04 -1.91
CA VAL A 153 -2.76 11.36 -2.08
C VAL A 153 -4.03 11.18 -2.90
N PHE A 154 -5.16 11.69 -2.41
CA PHE A 154 -6.38 11.79 -3.19
C PHE A 154 -6.44 13.16 -3.85
N GLU A 155 -6.67 13.17 -5.15
CA GLU A 155 -6.82 14.38 -5.95
C GLU A 155 -8.17 14.37 -6.65
N GLY A 156 -8.72 15.55 -6.93
CA GLY A 156 -9.94 15.71 -7.71
C GLY A 156 -10.28 17.17 -7.97
N ILE A 157 -11.43 17.42 -8.56
CA ILE A 157 -11.97 18.76 -8.80
C ILE A 157 -13.31 18.87 -8.09
N THR A 158 -13.47 19.84 -7.21
CA THR A 158 -14.73 20.06 -6.48
C THR A 158 -15.84 20.55 -7.42
N ARG A 159 -17.09 20.53 -6.95
CA ARG A 159 -18.22 21.13 -7.66
C ARG A 159 -18.11 22.64 -7.92
N THR A 160 -17.25 23.35 -7.18
CA THR A 160 -16.93 24.76 -7.41
C THR A 160 -15.82 24.96 -8.45
N SER A 161 -15.38 23.86 -9.10
CA SER A 161 -14.27 23.81 -10.06
C SER A 161 -12.92 24.18 -9.43
N GLU A 162 -12.76 23.92 -8.14
CA GLU A 162 -11.50 24.12 -7.42
C GLU A 162 -10.74 22.80 -7.31
N PRO A 163 -9.41 22.79 -7.52
CA PRO A 163 -8.61 21.60 -7.28
C PRO A 163 -8.66 21.17 -5.81
N PHE A 164 -8.79 19.86 -5.58
CA PHE A 164 -8.71 19.22 -4.28
C PHE A 164 -7.49 18.31 -4.22
N SER A 165 -6.82 18.31 -3.06
CA SER A 165 -5.73 17.40 -2.75
C SER A 165 -5.72 17.11 -1.25
N ALA A 166 -5.70 15.85 -0.87
CA ALA A 166 -5.56 15.41 0.52
C ALA A 166 -4.60 14.24 0.64
N ASP A 167 -3.62 14.37 1.54
CA ASP A 167 -2.79 13.25 1.98
C ASP A 167 -3.64 12.35 2.88
N ALA A 168 -3.62 11.05 2.63
CA ALA A 168 -4.33 10.06 3.42
C ALA A 168 -3.45 8.86 3.75
N MET A 169 -3.62 8.33 4.96
CA MET A 169 -3.10 7.05 5.39
C MET A 169 -4.24 6.19 5.92
N MET A 170 -4.45 5.03 5.31
CA MET A 170 -5.40 4.03 5.78
C MET A 170 -4.66 2.86 6.42
N ARG A 171 -4.97 2.53 7.67
CA ARG A 171 -4.70 1.20 8.22
C ARG A 171 -5.94 0.34 8.02
N VAL A 172 -5.76 -0.78 7.32
CA VAL A 172 -6.84 -1.69 6.93
C VAL A 172 -6.56 -3.06 7.55
N TRP A 173 -7.54 -3.59 8.28
CA TRP A 173 -7.51 -4.93 8.84
C TRP A 173 -8.36 -5.87 8.00
N THR A 174 -7.87 -7.10 7.82
CA THR A 174 -8.56 -8.13 7.06
C THR A 174 -8.64 -9.44 7.82
N ASP A 175 -9.79 -10.10 7.75
CA ASP A 175 -9.99 -11.47 8.23
C ASP A 175 -10.87 -12.24 7.24
N GLY A 176 -10.56 -13.52 7.01
CA GLY A 176 -11.32 -14.34 6.06
C GLY A 176 -11.37 -13.80 4.63
N GLY A 177 -10.53 -12.81 4.30
CA GLY A 177 -10.49 -12.01 3.08
C GLY A 177 -11.62 -10.99 2.91
N GLN A 178 -12.21 -10.56 4.02
CA GLN A 178 -13.00 -9.35 4.12
C GLN A 178 -12.25 -8.32 4.96
N ILE A 179 -12.62 -7.06 4.82
CA ILE A 179 -12.10 -5.94 5.60
C ILE A 179 -12.97 -5.80 6.86
N THR A 180 -12.35 -5.84 8.02
CA THR A 180 -13.03 -5.78 9.33
C THR A 180 -12.86 -4.44 10.02
N ARG A 181 -11.80 -3.69 9.70
CA ARG A 181 -11.60 -2.34 10.20
C ARG A 181 -10.83 -1.49 9.21
N ILE A 182 -11.17 -0.20 9.17
CA ILE A 182 -10.37 0.84 8.51
C ILE A 182 -10.19 1.98 9.51
N GLU A 183 -8.96 2.44 9.65
CA GLU A 183 -8.65 3.73 10.26
C GLU A 183 -8.02 4.62 9.21
N GLU A 184 -8.64 5.77 8.94
CA GLU A 184 -8.16 6.75 7.99
C GLU A 184 -7.63 7.98 8.72
N TYR A 185 -6.39 8.35 8.40
CA TYR A 185 -5.74 9.57 8.84
C TYR A 185 -5.51 10.47 7.65
N SER A 186 -6.09 11.66 7.67
CA SER A 186 -6.07 12.52 6.50
C SER A 186 -5.65 13.93 6.88
N ALA A 187 -4.86 14.55 6.00
CA ALA A 187 -4.33 15.90 6.15
C ALA A 187 -4.52 16.65 4.82
N GLY A 188 -5.12 17.83 4.89
CA GLY A 188 -5.51 18.61 3.72
C GLY A 188 -6.79 19.38 4.00
N ASP A 189 -7.30 20.07 2.98
CA ASP A 189 -8.58 20.78 3.04
C ASP A 189 -9.74 19.77 2.93
N LEU A 190 -10.06 19.11 4.04
CA LEU A 190 -11.12 18.10 4.20
C LEU A 190 -12.35 18.66 4.90
#